data_AF-A0A7V9CIA8-F1
#
_entry.id   AF-A0A7V9CIA8-F1
#
_cell.length_a   1.000
_cell.length_b   1.000
_cell.length_c   1.000
_cell.angle_alpha   90.00
_cell.angle_beta   90.00
_cell.angle_gamma   90.00
#
_symmetry.space_group_name_H-M   'P 1'
#
loop_
_entity.id
_entity.type
_entity.pdbx_description
1 polymer ?
#
loop_
_entity_poly.entity_id
_entity_poly.type
_entity_poly.pdbx_seq_one_letter_code
_entity_poly.pdbx_strand_id
1 'polypeptide(L)'
;MARTRPPDDNGIIDSTAALASLYQRAFAEFIPTRTVLVRQLQRSGHKDVAARIASATKPTRAAWLVNQVFWRQRALYDAVLE
;
A
#
# COMPACT_ATOMS: atom_id res chain seq x y z
N MET A 1 -26.11 22.73 23.57
CA MET A 1 -25.00 23.09 22.65
C MET A 1 -24.43 21.81 22.04
N ALA A 2 -24.99 21.35 20.93
CA ALA A 2 -24.49 20.20 20.21
C ALA A 2 -23.34 20.65 19.30
N ARG A 3 -22.11 20.22 19.59
CA ARG A 3 -21.00 20.38 18.66
C ARG A 3 -21.20 19.33 17.57
N THR A 4 -21.80 19.72 16.45
CA THR A 4 -21.71 18.96 15.20
C THR A 4 -20.24 18.87 14.84
N ARG A 5 -19.65 17.68 15.03
CA ARG A 5 -18.35 17.35 14.45
C ARG A 5 -18.53 17.53 12.93
N PRO A 6 -17.71 18.37 12.26
CA PRO A 6 -17.74 18.45 10.80
C PRO A 6 -17.51 17.04 10.25
N PRO A 7 -18.15 16.65 9.12
CA PRO A 7 -17.86 15.36 8.50
C PRO A 7 -16.34 15.29 8.36
N ASP A 8 -15.76 14.20 8.86
CA ASP A 8 -14.34 13.97 8.78
C ASP A 8 -14.00 13.99 7.28
N ASP A 9 -13.55 15.13 6.75
CA ASP A 9 -13.02 15.29 5.40
C ASP A 9 -11.62 14.67 5.36
N ASN A 10 -11.60 13.42 5.80
CA ASN A 10 -10.52 12.50 5.66
C ASN A 10 -10.60 12.06 4.20
N GLY A 11 -10.11 12.94 3.31
CA GLY A 11 -10.07 12.76 1.87
C GLY A 11 -9.82 11.30 1.52
N ILE A 12 -10.69 10.75 0.68
CA ILE A 12 -10.78 9.32 0.40
C ILE A 12 -9.38 8.78 0.05
N ILE A 13 -8.73 8.09 1.00
CA ILE A 13 -7.48 7.40 0.74
C ILE A 13 -7.82 6.07 0.11
N ASP A 14 -7.49 5.90 -1.17
CA ASP A 14 -7.59 4.60 -1.81
C ASP A 14 -6.54 3.64 -1.25
N SER A 15 -7.02 2.70 -0.43
CA SER A 15 -6.22 1.62 0.12
C SER A 15 -5.54 0.75 -0.96
N THR A 16 -6.09 0.67 -2.17
CA THR A 16 -5.54 -0.10 -3.28
C THR A 16 -4.28 0.56 -3.82
N ALA A 17 -4.35 1.87 -4.11
CA ALA A 17 -3.19 2.67 -4.50
C ALA A 17 -2.10 2.65 -3.41
N ALA A 18 -2.49 2.75 -2.13
CA ALA A 18 -1.56 2.67 -1.00
C ALA A 18 -0.84 1.30 -0.95
N LEU A 19 -1.56 0.19 -1.13
CA LEU A 19 -0.96 -1.15 -1.24
C LEU A 19 -0.03 -1.27 -2.45
N ALA A 20 -0.44 -0.79 -3.63
CA ALA A 20 0.39 -0.82 -4.82
C ALA A 20 1.73 -0.11 -4.60
N SER A 21 1.71 1.07 -3.96
CA SER A 21 2.93 1.83 -3.64
C SER A 21 3.89 1.04 -2.74
N LEU A 22 3.37 0.20 -1.84
CA LEU A 22 4.15 -0.64 -0.93
C LEU A 22 4.81 -1.82 -1.66
N TYR A 23 4.07 -2.52 -2.52
CA TYR A 23 4.60 -3.67 -3.28
C TYR A 23 5.59 -3.26 -4.39
N GLN A 24 5.54 -2.00 -4.83
CA GLN A 24 6.49 -1.44 -5.79
C GLN A 24 7.86 -1.07 -5.17
N ARG A 25 8.00 -0.98 -3.84
CA ARG A 25 9.27 -0.67 -3.17
C ARG A 25 10.28 -1.81 -3.27
N ALA A 26 11.54 -1.51 -2.93
CA ALA A 26 12.57 -2.52 -2.79
C ALA A 26 12.17 -3.59 -1.76
N PHE A 27 12.58 -4.84 -1.99
CA PHE A 27 12.19 -5.97 -1.14
C PHE A 27 12.55 -5.79 0.35
N ALA A 28 13.71 -5.17 0.61
CA ALA A 28 14.16 -4.87 1.97
C ALA A 28 13.29 -3.78 2.64
N GLU A 29 12.80 -2.83 1.85
CA GLU A 29 12.06 -1.65 2.31
C GLU A 29 10.58 -1.91 2.62
N PHE A 30 10.06 -3.10 2.33
CA PHE A 30 8.64 -3.41 2.53
C PHE A 30 8.20 -3.19 3.98
N ILE A 31 8.90 -3.77 4.96
CA ILE A 31 8.49 -3.68 6.38
C ILE A 31 8.69 -2.26 6.95
N PRO A 32 9.83 -1.59 6.72
CA PRO A 32 10.00 -0.19 7.10
C PRO A 32 8.92 0.72 6.50
N THR A 33 8.68 0.61 5.19
CA THR A 33 7.69 1.43 4.49
C THR A 33 6.27 1.19 4.99
N ARG A 34 5.87 -0.09 5.17
CA ARG A 34 4.55 -0.43 5.73
C ARG A 34 4.37 0.20 7.11
N THR A 35 5.38 0.10 7.97
CA THR A 35 5.33 0.66 9.33
C THR A 35 5.15 2.17 9.33
N VAL A 36 5.91 2.87 8.49
CA VAL A 36 5.80 4.34 8.35
C VAL A 36 4.42 4.72 7.82
N LEU A 37 3.93 4.03 6.78
CA LEU A 37 2.64 4.31 6.15
C LEU A 37 1.47 4.08 7.12
N VAL A 38 1.47 2.98 7.87
CA VAL A 38 0.45 2.71 8.91
C VAL A 38 0.44 3.82 9.96
N ARG A 39 1.61 4.26 10.45
CA ARG A 39 1.71 5.35 11.42
C ARG A 39 1.23 6.69 10.85
N GLN A 40 1.44 6.96 9.57
CA GLN A 40 0.92 8.16 8.90
C GLN A 40 -0.61 8.09 8.81
N LEU A 41 -1.17 7.00 8.31
CA LEU A 41 -2.61 6.81 8.17
C LEU A 41 -3.36 6.88 9.51
N GLN A 42 -2.78 6.32 10.57
CA GLN A 42 -3.35 6.43 11.93
C GLN A 42 -3.38 7.87 12.43
N ARG A 43 -2.30 8.65 12.21
CA ARG A 43 -2.23 10.06 12.62
C ARG A 43 -3.20 10.93 11.83
N SER A 44 -3.43 10.60 10.56
CA SER A 44 -4.39 11.27 9.69
C SER A 44 -5.83 10.77 9.88
N GLY A 45 -6.09 9.87 10.84
CA GLY A 45 -7.45 9.40 11.16
C GLY A 45 -8.03 8.32 10.24
N HIS A 46 -7.27 7.84 9.24
CA HIS A 46 -7.71 6.77 8.31
C HIS A 46 -7.48 5.38 8.91
N LYS A 47 -8.13 5.09 10.04
CA LYS A 47 -7.88 3.88 10.83
C LYS A 47 -8.16 2.59 10.05
N ASP A 48 -9.23 2.55 9.26
CA ASP A 48 -9.61 1.36 8.48
C ASP A 48 -8.58 1.05 7.38
N VAL A 49 -8.13 2.07 6.66
CA VAL A 49 -7.07 1.95 5.67
C VAL A 49 -5.76 1.54 6.35
N ALA A 50 -5.43 2.14 7.50
CA ALA A 50 -4.25 1.75 8.26
C ALA A 50 -4.27 0.27 8.67
N ALA A 51 -5.41 -0.24 9.12
CA ALA A 51 -5.58 -1.66 9.47
C ALA A 51 -5.37 -2.57 8.25
N ARG A 52 -5.92 -2.18 7.09
CA ARG A 52 -5.73 -2.92 5.82
C ARG A 52 -4.27 -2.91 5.35
N ILE A 53 -3.55 -1.80 5.49
CA ILE A 53 -2.11 -1.74 5.17
C ILE A 53 -1.29 -2.53 6.20
N ALA A 54 -1.68 -2.52 7.48
CA ALA A 54 -0.98 -3.26 8.53
C ALA A 54 -1.07 -4.78 8.34
N SER A 55 -2.21 -5.27 7.83
CA SER A 55 -2.40 -6.69 7.51
C SER A 55 -1.72 -7.13 6.22
N ALA A 56 -1.13 -6.22 5.45
CA ALA A 56 -0.39 -6.56 4.24
C ALA A 56 0.84 -7.42 4.56
N THR A 57 0.84 -8.64 4.00
CA THR A 57 1.92 -9.61 4.14
C THR A 57 3.08 -9.25 3.23
N LYS A 58 4.30 -9.35 3.76
CA LYS A 58 5.52 -9.21 2.95
C LYS A 58 5.53 -10.31 1.88
N PRO A 59 5.68 -9.96 0.59
CA PRO A 59 5.73 -10.97 -0.46
C PRO A 59 6.95 -11.88 -0.29
N THR A 60 6.90 -13.07 -0.89
CA THR A 60 8.12 -13.87 -1.12
C THR A 60 9.02 -13.15 -2.12
N ARG A 61 10.31 -13.54 -2.20
CA ARG A 61 11.22 -12.97 -3.20
C ARG A 61 10.74 -13.19 -4.64
N ALA A 62 10.20 -14.38 -4.94
CA ALA A 62 9.65 -14.70 -6.25
C ALA A 62 8.42 -13.83 -6.58
N ALA A 63 7.46 -13.72 -5.65
CA ALA A 63 6.28 -12.88 -5.86
C ALA A 63 6.64 -11.39 -6.01
N TRP A 64 7.61 -10.91 -5.23
CA TRP A 64 8.13 -9.54 -5.39
C TRP A 64 8.78 -9.34 -6.75
N LEU A 65 9.63 -10.27 -7.19
CA LEU A 65 10.31 -10.17 -8.48
C LEU A 65 9.30 -10.09 -9.62
N VAL A 66 8.30 -10.97 -9.64
CA VAL A 66 7.23 -10.97 -10.65
C VAL A 66 6.50 -9.62 -10.66
N ASN A 67 6.14 -9.08 -9.49
CA ASN A 67 5.54 -7.74 -9.40
C ASN A 67 6.46 -6.65 -9.97
N GLN A 68 7.76 -6.71 -9.69
CA GLN A 68 8.71 -5.73 -10.24
C GLN A 68 8.86 -5.85 -11.76
N VAL A 69 8.86 -7.07 -12.31
CA VAL A 69 8.92 -7.28 -13.76
C VAL A 69 7.67 -6.71 -14.43
N PHE A 70 6.48 -6.92 -13.86
CA PHE A 70 5.25 -6.29 -14.35
C PHE A 70 5.37 -4.75 -14.46
N TRP A 71 5.86 -4.10 -13.40
CA TRP A 71 5.93 -2.63 -13.35
C TRP A 71 7.11 -2.03 -14.11
N ARG A 72 8.24 -2.73 -14.22
CA ARG A 72 9.49 -2.19 -14.79
C ARG A 72 9.82 -2.73 -16.18
N GLN A 73 9.32 -3.90 -16.53
CA GLN A 73 9.67 -4.66 -17.73
C GLN A 73 8.40 -5.31 -18.30
N ARG A 74 7.37 -4.49 -18.57
CA ARG A 74 6.04 -4.97 -18.94
C ARG A 74 6.05 -5.91 -20.16
N ALA A 75 6.83 -5.59 -21.18
CA ALA A 75 6.96 -6.44 -22.37
C ALA A 75 7.51 -7.84 -22.04
N LEU A 76 8.49 -7.94 -21.13
CA LEU A 76 9.02 -9.22 -20.69
C LEU A 76 8.00 -9.99 -19.84
N TYR A 77 7.26 -9.29 -18.97
CA TYR A 77 6.19 -9.90 -18.18
C TYR A 77 5.15 -10.56 -19.08
N ASP A 78 4.65 -9.81 -20.08
CA ASP A 78 3.61 -10.28 -21.00
C ASP A 78 4.14 -11.46 -21.86
N ALA A 79 5.37 -11.38 -22.37
CA ALA A 79 5.98 -12.44 -23.19
C ALA A 79 6.25 -13.77 -22.46
N VAL A 80 6.24 -13.79 -21.12
CA VAL A 80 6.41 -15.03 -20.32
C VAL A 80 5.06 -15.66 -19.95
N LEU A 81 3.99 -14.86 -19.98
CA LEU A 81 2.64 -15.28 -19.61
C LEU A 81 1.85 -15.89 -20.77
N GLU A 82 2.22 -15.53 -22.00
CA GLU A 82 1.64 -16.01 -23.26
C GLU A 82 2.52 -17.10 -23.91
#